data_AF-A0A1G1EZZ9-F1
#
_entry.id   AF-A0A1G1EZZ9-F1
#
_cell.length_a   1.000
_cell.length_b   1.000
_cell.length_c   1.000
_cell.angle_alpha   90.00
_cell.angle_beta   90.00
_cell.angle_gamma   90.00
#
_symmetry.space_group_name_H-M   'P 1'
#
loop_
_entity.id
_entity.type
_entity.pdbx_description
1 polymer ?
#
loop_
_entity_poly.entity_id
_entity_poly.type
_entity_poly.pdbx_seq_one_letter_code
_entity_poly.pdbx_strand_id
1 'polypeptide(L)' 'MTIKEKDIEKLLRKKSDEGMLTCSEARKIAEELGVPYKEVGKTADKLKIKIKNCELNCF' A
#
# COMPACT_ATOMS: atom_id res chain seq x y z
N MET A 1 -5.51 18.15 -8.93
CA MET A 1 -4.85 18.28 -7.62
C MET A 1 -4.80 16.92 -6.97
N THR A 2 -3.68 16.20 -7.05
CA THR A 2 -3.58 14.86 -6.45
C THR A 2 -2.29 14.79 -5.63
N ILE A 3 -2.30 15.54 -4.53
CA ILE A 3 -1.21 15.54 -3.55
C ILE A 3 -1.18 14.16 -2.85
N LYS A 4 -2.34 13.50 -2.67
CA LYS A 4 -2.45 12.21 -1.95
C LYS A 4 -1.78 11.00 -2.62
N GLU A 5 -1.82 10.87 -3.96
CA GLU A 5 -1.23 9.69 -4.64
C GLU A 5 0.29 9.63 -4.47
N LYS A 6 0.97 10.78 -4.45
CA LYS A 6 2.44 10.84 -4.28
C LYS A 6 2.90 10.40 -2.89
N ASP A 7 2.13 10.76 -1.86
CA ASP A 7 2.44 10.33 -0.48
C ASP A 7 2.26 8.82 -0.31
N ILE A 8 1.19 8.25 -0.88
CA ILE A 8 0.97 6.80 -0.90
C ILE A 8 2.11 6.09 -1.63
N GLU A 9 2.52 6.57 -2.81
CA GLU A 9 3.64 5.99 -3.57
C GLU A 9 4.96 6.02 -2.81
N LYS A 10 5.29 7.14 -2.15
CA LYS A 10 6.50 7.27 -1.35
C LYS A 10 6.51 6.32 -0.16
N LEU A 11 5.39 6.24 0.58
CA LEU A 11 5.26 5.36 1.73
C LEU A 11 5.26 3.89 1.32
N LEU A 12 4.55 3.55 0.23
CA LEU A 12 4.62 2.24 -0.38
C LEU A 12 6.07 1.91 -0.73
N ARG A 13 6.78 2.72 -1.53
CA ARG A 13 8.19 2.45 -1.87
C ARG A 13 9.12 2.35 -0.66
N LYS A 14 8.83 3.09 0.42
CA LYS A 14 9.66 3.10 1.63
C LYS A 14 9.43 1.88 2.53
N LYS A 15 8.21 1.34 2.57
CA LYS A 15 7.85 0.11 3.29
C LYS A 15 7.89 -1.15 2.41
N SER A 16 7.87 -1.00 1.09
CA SER A 16 7.98 -2.14 0.18
C SER A 16 9.42 -2.61 0.17
N ASP A 17 9.67 -3.74 0.79
CA ASP A 17 10.95 -4.42 0.68
C ASP A 17 11.00 -5.05 -0.73
N GLU A 18 11.84 -4.49 -1.61
CA GLU A 18 12.10 -5.03 -2.95
C GLU A 18 10.87 -5.07 -3.90
N GLY A 19 9.91 -4.16 -3.71
CA GLY A 19 8.66 -4.15 -4.49
C GLY A 19 7.66 -5.22 -4.05
N MET A 20 7.85 -5.77 -2.85
CA MET A 20 6.87 -6.59 -2.15
C MET A 20 6.38 -5.85 -0.91
N LEU A 21 5.10 -5.98 -0.62
CA LEU A 21 4.48 -5.32 0.54
C LEU A 21 3.61 -6.33 1.28
N THR A 22 3.56 -6.26 2.60
CA THR A 22 2.63 -7.10 3.35
C THR A 22 1.25 -6.44 3.49
N CYS A 23 0.18 -7.22 3.62
CA CYS A 23 -1.16 -6.65 3.85
C CYS A 23 -1.17 -5.81 5.15
N SER A 24 -0.45 -6.26 6.18
CA SER A 24 -0.22 -5.54 7.43
C SER A 24 0.46 -4.17 7.21
N GLU A 25 1.39 -4.07 6.28
CA GLU A 25 2.03 -2.80 5.94
C GLU A 25 1.15 -1.88 5.10
N ALA A 26 0.41 -2.42 4.11
CA ALA A 26 -0.63 -1.65 3.41
C ALA A 26 -1.63 -1.05 4.39
N ARG A 27 -1.99 -1.83 5.43
CA ARG A 27 -2.87 -1.45 6.54
C ARG A 27 -2.33 -0.28 7.34
N LYS A 28 -1.09 -0.40 7.81
CA LYS A 28 -0.42 0.70 8.52
C LYS A 28 -0.30 1.96 7.65
N ILE A 29 -0.01 1.83 6.36
CA ILE A 29 0.11 2.98 5.44
C ILE A 29 -1.24 3.67 5.27
N ALA A 30 -2.30 2.90 5.05
CA ALA A 30 -3.67 3.40 4.92
C ALA A 30 -4.10 4.17 6.19
N GLU A 31 -3.82 3.62 7.37
CA GLU A 31 -4.15 4.24 8.65
C GLU A 31 -3.29 5.48 8.96
N GLU A 32 -1.98 5.44 8.70
CA GLU A 32 -1.08 6.60 8.88
C GLU A 32 -1.49 7.79 7.99
N LEU A 33 -1.89 7.50 6.75
CA LEU A 33 -2.30 8.53 5.79
C LEU A 33 -3.79 8.92 5.92
N GLY A 34 -4.58 8.17 6.70
CA GLY A 34 -6.03 8.32 6.77
C GLY A 34 -6.71 8.12 5.40
N VAL A 35 -6.16 7.26 4.54
CA VAL A 35 -6.67 6.97 3.20
C VAL A 35 -7.33 5.59 3.15
N PRO A 36 -8.34 5.40 2.29
CA PRO A 36 -8.96 4.09 2.14
C PRO A 36 -7.97 3.07 1.55
N TYR A 37 -8.04 1.84 2.05
CA TYR A 37 -7.32 0.66 1.53
C TYR A 37 -7.39 0.51 0.01
N LYS A 38 -8.54 0.86 -0.55
CA LYS A 38 -8.79 0.80 -1.99
C LYS A 38 -7.83 1.69 -2.78
N GLU A 39 -7.48 2.85 -2.24
CA GLU A 39 -6.47 3.75 -2.84
C GLU A 39 -5.07 3.15 -2.69
N VAL A 40 -4.70 2.66 -1.50
CA VAL A 40 -3.39 2.03 -1.28
C VAL A 40 -3.18 0.81 -2.19
N GLY A 41 -4.18 -0.06 -2.31
CA GLY A 41 -4.14 -1.22 -3.21
C GLY A 41 -4.08 -0.81 -4.68
N LYS A 42 -4.83 0.21 -5.09
CA LYS A 42 -4.82 0.73 -6.46
C LYS A 42 -3.48 1.38 -6.82
N THR A 43 -2.84 2.07 -5.88
CA THR A 43 -1.50 2.63 -6.05
C THR A 43 -0.44 1.53 -6.06
N ALA A 44 -0.52 0.54 -5.18
CA ALA A 44 0.37 -0.62 -5.18
C ALA A 44 0.29 -1.41 -6.50
N ASP A 45 -0.92 -1.64 -7.01
CA ASP A 45 -1.17 -2.32 -8.30
C ASP A 45 -0.59 -1.52 -9.47
N LYS A 46 -0.83 -0.19 -9.50
CA LYS A 46 -0.19 0.74 -10.46
C LYS A 46 1.33 0.67 -10.42
N LEU A 47 1.91 0.54 -9.22
CA LEU A 47 3.35 0.45 -9.00
C LEU A 47 3.93 -0.95 -9.24
N LYS A 48 3.09 -1.94 -9.59
CA LYS A 48 3.44 -3.36 -9.70
C LYS A 48 4.06 -3.92 -8.41
N ILE A 49 3.70 -3.36 -7.27
CA ILE A 49 4.12 -3.84 -5.95
C ILE A 49 3.27 -5.07 -5.63
N LYS A 50 3.92 -6.21 -5.39
CA LYS A 50 3.22 -7.44 -5.03
C LYS A 50 2.86 -7.42 -3.55
N ILE A 51 1.57 -7.41 -3.24
CA ILE A 51 1.12 -7.61 -1.87
C ILE A 51 1.20 -9.11 -1.55
N LYS A 52 2.15 -9.53 -0.72
CA LYS A 52 2.31 -10.92 -0.23
C LYS A 52 1.92 -10.98 1.25
N ASN A 53 1.59 -12.15 1.79
CA ASN A 53 1.13 -12.28 3.18
C ASN A 53 -0.09 -11.39 3.47
N CYS A 54 -1.23 -11.68 2.84
CA CYS A 54 -2.50 -11.39 3.49
C CYS A 54 -2.62 -12.37 4.66
N GLU A 55 -2.04 -12.01 5.81
CA GLU A 55 -2.10 -12.85 7.03
C GLU A 55 -3.54 -12.99 7.55
N LEU A 56 -4.44 -12.15 7.04
CA LEU A 56 -5.86 -12.41 7.08
C LEU A 56 -6.18 -13.43 5.98
N ASN A 57 -6.66 -14.59 6.40
CA ASN A 57 -7.46 -15.56 5.64
C ASN A 57 -8.71 -14.91 4.99
N CYS A 58 -8.53 -13.82 4.24
CA CYS A 58 -9.49 -13.17 3.38
C CYS A 58 -9.04 -13.47 1.95
N PHE A 59 -9.67 -14.50 1.39
CA PHE A 59 -9.75 -14.87 -0.03
C PHE A 59 -9.20 -13.87 -1.05
#